data_AF-A0A925KE44-F1
#
_entry.id   AF-A0A925KE44-F1
#
_cell.length_a   1.000
_cell.length_b   1.000
_cell.length_c   1.000
_cell.angle_alpha   90.00
_cell.angle_beta   90.00
_cell.angle_gamma   90.00
#
_symmetry.space_group_name_H-M   'P 1'
#
loop_
_entity.id
_entity.type
_entity.pdbx_description
1 polymer ?
#
loop_
_entity_poly.entity_id
_entity_poly.type
_entity_poly.pdbx_seq_one_letter_code
_entity_poly.pdbx_strand_id
1 'polypeptide(L)'
;VYRRMQSERNRVANELRAQGGAESEKIRADADRQREVIIAEAYRDAQKIKGEGDAKASTLYADAFGRDAQFAQFYRSLEAYRSTFRSKSDVMVLDPGSDFFRAFRGSGGGNAPAAAAVRK
;
A
#
# COMPACT_ATOMS: atom_id res chain seq x y z
N VAL A 1 64.66 -21.74 -37.66
CA VAL A 1 64.55 -20.97 -36.39
C VAL A 1 63.43 -19.93 -36.43
N TYR A 2 63.35 -19.09 -37.46
CA TYR A 2 62.32 -18.01 -37.59
C TYR A 2 60.85 -18.48 -37.47
N ARG A 3 60.47 -19.57 -38.18
CA ARG A 3 59.11 -20.16 -38.08
C ARG A 3 58.76 -20.62 -36.66
N ARG A 4 59.73 -21.07 -35.88
CA ARG A 4 59.54 -21.52 -34.49
C ARG A 4 59.25 -20.33 -33.58
N MET A 5 60.03 -19.25 -33.72
CA MET A 5 59.78 -18.00 -32.99
C MET A 5 58.42 -17.39 -33.31
N GLN A 6 58.02 -17.41 -34.60
CA GLN A 6 56.72 -16.90 -35.01
C GLN A 6 55.56 -17.72 -34.44
N SER A 7 55.70 -19.05 -34.44
CA SER A 7 54.73 -19.96 -33.81
C SER A 7 54.60 -19.71 -32.31
N GLU A 8 55.71 -19.52 -31.59
CA GLU A 8 55.69 -19.25 -30.15
C GLU A 8 55.05 -17.89 -29.85
N ARG A 9 55.38 -16.84 -30.60
CA ARG A 9 54.74 -15.52 -30.44
C ARG A 9 53.23 -15.57 -30.72
N ASN A 10 52.83 -16.29 -31.77
CA ASN A 10 51.41 -16.48 -32.07
C ASN A 10 50.70 -17.26 -30.97
N ARG A 11 51.35 -18.27 -30.38
CA ARG A 11 50.81 -19.03 -29.25
C ARG A 11 50.61 -18.13 -28.02
N VAL A 12 51.63 -17.37 -27.64
CA VAL A 12 51.57 -16.44 -26.51
C VAL A 12 50.49 -15.37 -26.71
N ALA A 13 50.36 -14.81 -27.93
CA ALA A 13 49.32 -13.83 -28.24
C ALA A 13 47.91 -14.43 -28.16
N ASN A 14 47.73 -15.68 -28.60
CA ASN A 14 46.45 -16.38 -28.48
C ASN A 14 46.11 -16.70 -27.02
N GLU A 15 47.10 -17.11 -26.23
CA GLU A 15 46.96 -17.40 -24.80
C GLU A 15 46.56 -16.15 -24.02
N LEU A 16 47.22 -15.00 -24.26
CA LEU A 16 46.85 -13.70 -23.69
C LEU A 16 45.44 -13.26 -24.08
N ARG A 17 45.03 -13.45 -25.35
CA ARG A 17 43.66 -13.12 -25.77
C ARG A 17 42.61 -14.02 -25.13
N ALA A 18 42.90 -15.31 -24.99
CA ALA A 18 42.00 -16.25 -24.32
C ALA A 18 41.86 -15.90 -22.84
N GLN A 19 42.97 -15.58 -22.17
CA GLN A 19 42.97 -15.18 -20.76
C GLN A 19 42.21 -13.87 -20.53
N GLY A 20 42.44 -12.85 -21.35
CA GLY A 20 41.69 -11.60 -21.29
C GLY A 20 40.19 -11.80 -21.58
N GLY A 21 39.85 -12.68 -22.52
CA GLY A 21 38.46 -13.06 -22.79
C GLY A 21 37.78 -13.68 -21.57
N ALA A 22 38.41 -14.69 -20.98
CA ALA A 22 37.89 -15.38 -19.79
C ALA A 22 37.75 -14.44 -18.58
N GLU A 23 38.74 -13.57 -18.36
CA GLU A 23 38.67 -12.58 -17.28
C GLU A 23 37.55 -11.57 -17.52
N SER A 24 37.37 -11.10 -18.76
CA SER A 24 36.27 -10.20 -19.10
C SER A 24 34.89 -10.84 -18.89
N GLU A 25 34.75 -12.12 -19.23
CA GLU A 25 33.50 -12.85 -19.04
C GLU A 25 33.19 -13.06 -17.56
N LYS A 26 34.21 -13.36 -16.76
CA LYS A 26 34.08 -13.45 -15.31
C LYS A 26 33.65 -12.10 -14.70
N ILE A 27 34.29 -11.00 -15.09
CA ILE A 27 33.94 -9.66 -14.59
C ILE A 27 32.50 -9.31 -14.95
N ARG A 28 32.05 -9.61 -16.18
CA ARG A 28 30.67 -9.38 -16.61
C ARG A 28 29.68 -10.20 -15.79
N ALA A 29 29.93 -11.50 -15.64
CA ALA A 29 29.06 -12.38 -14.86
C ALA A 29 28.97 -11.95 -13.38
N ASP A 30 30.08 -11.51 -12.79
CA ASP A 30 30.10 -11.00 -11.42
C ASP A 30 29.36 -9.67 -11.31
N ALA A 31 29.50 -8.77 -12.27
CA ALA A 31 28.77 -7.51 -12.33
C ALA A 31 27.25 -7.73 -12.48
N ASP A 32 26.84 -8.67 -13.33
CA ASP A 32 25.42 -9.02 -13.53
C ASP A 32 24.83 -9.60 -12.24
N ARG A 33 25.55 -10.50 -11.58
CA ARG A 33 25.14 -11.05 -10.27
C ARG A 33 25.00 -9.95 -9.23
N GLN A 34 25.98 -9.05 -9.13
CA GLN A 34 25.92 -7.93 -8.19
C GLN A 34 24.73 -7.01 -8.46
N ARG A 35 24.47 -6.70 -9.74
CA ARG A 35 23.30 -5.92 -10.15
C ARG A 35 22.00 -6.56 -9.68
N GLU A 36 21.83 -7.86 -9.89
CA GLU A 36 20.62 -8.58 -9.45
C GLU A 36 20.46 -8.55 -7.94
N VAL A 37 21.54 -8.78 -7.18
CA VAL A 37 21.53 -8.73 -5.71
C VAL A 37 21.13 -7.34 -5.23
N ILE A 38 21.74 -6.27 -5.76
CA ILE A 38 21.44 -4.90 -5.36
C ILE A 38 19.96 -4.56 -5.64
N ILE A 39 19.43 -4.95 -6.80
CA ILE A 39 18.03 -4.71 -7.13
C ILE A 39 17.11 -5.48 -6.17
N ALA A 40 17.43 -6.73 -5.86
CA ALA A 40 16.66 -7.55 -4.94
C ALA A 40 16.67 -6.99 -3.52
N GLU A 41 17.82 -6.54 -3.03
CA GLU A 41 17.97 -5.90 -1.71
C GLU A 41 17.20 -4.58 -1.66
N ALA A 42 17.35 -3.73 -2.68
CA ALA A 42 16.61 -2.47 -2.78
C ALA A 42 15.09 -2.70 -2.79
N TYR A 43 14.62 -3.72 -3.52
CA TYR A 43 13.20 -4.07 -3.54
C TYR A 43 12.71 -4.58 -2.18
N ARG A 44 13.47 -5.45 -1.53
CA ARG A 44 13.17 -5.95 -0.18
C ARG A 44 13.04 -4.79 0.81
N ASP A 45 14.02 -3.88 0.80
CA ASP A 45 14.07 -2.76 1.73
C ASP A 45 12.93 -1.76 1.46
N ALA A 46 12.61 -1.52 0.18
CA ALA A 46 11.45 -0.71 -0.20
C ALA A 46 10.13 -1.32 0.31
N GLN A 47 9.93 -2.64 0.16
CA GLN A 47 8.74 -3.32 0.67
C GLN A 47 8.66 -3.26 2.19
N LYS A 48 9.80 -3.40 2.88
CA LYS A 48 9.86 -3.28 4.34
C LYS A 48 9.44 -1.89 4.80
N ILE A 49 9.99 -0.83 4.20
CA ILE A 49 9.63 0.56 4.53
C ILE A 49 8.14 0.82 4.26
N LYS A 50 7.63 0.33 3.13
CA LYS A 50 6.20 0.45 2.80
C LYS A 50 5.34 -0.26 3.84
N GLY A 51 5.66 -1.50 4.20
CA GLY A 51 4.93 -2.26 5.21
C GLY A 51 4.97 -1.60 6.59
N GLU A 52 6.11 -1.05 7.01
CA GLU A 52 6.23 -0.29 8.25
C GLU A 52 5.39 0.99 8.22
N GLY A 53 5.32 1.68 7.07
CA GLY A 53 4.47 2.85 6.86
C GLY A 53 2.99 2.50 6.94
N ASP A 54 2.57 1.45 6.25
CA ASP A 54 1.18 0.97 6.23
C ASP A 54 0.74 0.49 7.63
N ALA A 55 1.63 -0.18 8.37
CA ALA A 55 1.39 -0.59 9.76
C ALA A 55 1.23 0.63 10.67
N LYS A 56 2.14 1.62 10.59
CA LYS A 56 2.05 2.86 11.39
C LYS A 56 0.78 3.64 11.07
N ALA A 57 0.43 3.75 9.79
CA ALA A 57 -0.80 4.41 9.36
C ALA A 57 -2.03 3.70 9.92
N SER A 58 -2.08 2.36 9.82
CA SER A 58 -3.18 1.55 10.35
C SER A 58 -3.32 1.69 11.86
N THR A 59 -2.21 1.66 12.61
CA THR A 59 -2.21 1.88 14.06
C THR A 59 -2.68 3.29 14.40
N LEU A 60 -2.19 4.33 13.71
CA LEU A 60 -2.62 5.71 13.95
C LEU A 60 -4.11 5.89 13.63
N TYR A 61 -4.61 5.28 12.56
CA TYR A 61 -6.02 5.27 12.23
C TYR A 61 -6.84 4.55 13.30
N ALA A 62 -6.39 3.38 13.75
CA ALA A 62 -7.04 2.63 14.82
C ALA A 62 -7.01 3.40 16.14
N ASP A 63 -5.94 4.12 16.47
CA ASP A 63 -5.85 4.94 17.68
C ASP A 63 -6.74 6.19 17.58
N ALA A 64 -6.78 6.84 16.41
CA ALA A 64 -7.60 8.02 16.17
C ALA A 64 -9.10 7.70 16.19
N PHE A 65 -9.52 6.59 15.57
CA PHE A 65 -10.91 6.17 15.52
C PHE A 65 -11.33 5.26 16.68
N GLY A 66 -10.39 4.57 17.33
CA GLY A 66 -10.62 3.67 18.45
C GLY A 66 -10.74 4.37 19.79
N ARG A 67 -10.30 5.63 19.91
CA ARG A 67 -10.56 6.47 21.09
C ARG A 67 -12.05 6.72 21.32
N ASP A 68 -12.87 6.75 20.28
CA ASP A 68 -14.32 6.80 20.42
C ASP A 68 -15.04 6.27 19.17
N ALA A 69 -15.37 4.97 19.18
CA ALA A 69 -16.06 4.30 18.07
C ALA A 69 -17.43 4.91 17.75
N GLN A 70 -18.09 5.54 18.74
CA GLN A 70 -19.36 6.22 18.55
C GLN A 70 -19.18 7.52 17.74
N PHE A 71 -18.12 8.27 17.98
CA PHE A 71 -17.78 9.46 17.19
C PHE A 71 -17.37 9.10 15.75
N ALA A 72 -16.64 8.01 15.55
CA ALA A 72 -16.24 7.53 14.22
C ALA A 72 -17.46 7.14 13.35
N GLN A 73 -18.44 6.44 13.94
CA GLN A 73 -19.71 6.10 13.27
C GLN A 73 -20.53 7.36 12.96
N PHE A 74 -20.60 8.31 13.89
CA PHE A 74 -21.27 9.58 13.71
C PHE A 74 -20.62 10.43 12.59
N TYR A 75 -19.29 10.57 12.58
CA TYR A 75 -18.56 11.33 11.57
C TYR A 75 -18.68 10.71 10.17
N ARG A 76 -18.61 9.38 10.05
CA ARG A 76 -18.90 8.69 8.78
C ARG A 76 -20.33 8.93 8.29
N SER A 77 -21.31 8.97 9.20
CA SER A 77 -22.69 9.28 8.84
C SER A 77 -22.86 10.72 8.34
N LEU A 78 -22.11 11.68 8.89
CA LEU A 78 -22.06 13.08 8.45
C LEU A 78 -21.35 13.27 7.10
N GLU A 79 -20.28 12.53 6.85
CA GLU A 79 -19.57 12.58 5.56
C GLU A 79 -20.37 11.92 4.44
N ALA A 80 -21.02 10.79 4.75
CA ALA A 80 -22.00 10.17 3.86
C ALA A 80 -23.12 11.16 3.51
N TYR A 81 -23.70 11.83 4.52
CA TYR A 81 -24.69 12.89 4.33
C TYR A 81 -24.18 13.95 3.35
N ARG A 82 -23.02 14.59 3.62
CA ARG A 82 -22.43 15.62 2.75
C ARG A 82 -22.20 15.13 1.31
N SER A 83 -21.86 13.85 1.12
CA SER A 83 -21.68 13.26 -0.22
C SER A 83 -23.01 13.09 -0.97
N THR A 84 -24.06 12.60 -0.32
CA THR A 84 -25.42 12.47 -0.90
C THR A 84 -26.05 13.83 -1.22
N PHE A 85 -25.77 14.88 -0.44
CA PHE A 85 -26.25 16.24 -0.74
C PHE A 85 -25.47 16.94 -1.87
N ARG A 86 -24.38 16.35 -2.37
CA ARG A 86 -23.60 16.89 -3.48
C ARG A 86 -24.22 16.56 -4.84
N SER A 87 -25.04 15.54 -4.92
CA SER A 87 -25.79 15.10 -6.10
C SER A 87 -27.28 15.40 -5.91
N LYS A 88 -27.78 16.39 -6.66
CA LYS A 88 -29.15 16.95 -6.56
C LYS A 88 -30.28 15.99 -7.00
N SER A 89 -30.01 14.69 -7.15
CA SER A 89 -30.85 13.76 -7.93
C SER A 89 -31.07 12.38 -7.30
N ASP A 90 -30.60 12.10 -6.08
CA ASP A 90 -30.85 10.80 -5.44
C ASP A 90 -32.12 10.84 -4.57
N VAL A 91 -33.14 10.09 -5.00
CA VAL A 91 -34.34 9.82 -4.20
C VAL A 91 -33.97 8.80 -3.13
N MET A 92 -33.72 9.27 -1.90
CA MET A 92 -33.39 8.41 -0.77
C MET A 92 -34.67 7.87 -0.12
N VAL A 93 -34.96 6.57 -0.31
CA VAL A 93 -36.01 5.86 0.46
C VAL A 93 -35.43 5.53 1.84
N LEU A 94 -35.71 6.38 2.81
CA LEU A 94 -35.27 6.22 4.20
C LEU A 94 -36.31 5.40 4.98
N ASP A 95 -35.99 4.14 5.26
CA ASP A 95 -36.74 3.30 6.21
C ASP A 95 -36.53 3.82 7.65
N PRO A 96 -37.60 4.17 8.40
CA PRO A 96 -37.55 4.61 9.79
C PRO A 96 -36.92 3.61 10.79
N GLY A 97 -36.71 2.36 10.38
CA GLY A 97 -36.04 1.31 11.16
C GLY A 97 -34.52 1.28 11.03
N SER A 98 -33.92 2.09 10.16
CA SER A 98 -32.48 2.06 9.91
C SER A 98 -31.66 2.53 11.12
N ASP A 99 -30.45 1.98 11.28
CA ASP A 99 -29.49 2.32 12.35
C ASP A 99 -29.16 3.83 12.43
N PHE A 100 -29.55 4.60 11.39
CA PHE A 100 -29.59 6.06 11.33
C PHE A 100 -30.32 6.70 12.53
N PHE A 101 -31.50 6.20 12.92
CA PHE A 101 -32.29 6.80 14.01
C PHE A 101 -31.93 6.26 15.40
N ARG A 102 -31.12 5.20 15.49
CA ARG A 102 -30.74 4.58 16.76
C ARG A 102 -29.75 5.45 17.53
N ALA A 103 -28.78 6.04 16.82
CA ALA A 103 -27.82 6.98 17.38
C ALA A 103 -28.49 8.27 17.88
N PHE A 104 -29.50 8.77 17.15
CA PHE A 104 -30.25 9.97 17.53
C PHE A 104 -31.22 9.73 18.70
N ARG A 105 -31.77 8.52 18.84
CA ARG A 105 -32.61 8.14 20.00
C ARG A 105 -31.83 7.88 21.28
N GLY A 106 -30.51 7.67 21.19
CA GLY A 106 -29.64 7.30 22.32
C GLY A 106 -29.14 8.47 23.18
N SER A 107 -29.19 9.72 22.71
CA SER A 107 -28.72 10.89 23.48
C SER A 107 -29.82 11.86 23.93
N GLY A 108 -31.10 11.46 23.85
CA GLY A 108 -32.24 12.23 24.33
C GLY A 108 -32.68 11.77 25.71
N GLY A 109 -31.94 12.17 26.75
CA GLY A 109 -32.40 12.01 28.12
C GLY A 109 -33.73 12.74 28.34
N GLY A 110 -34.72 11.99 28.83
CA GLY A 110 -35.81 12.48 29.68
C GLY A 110 -36.83 13.46 29.07
N ASN A 111 -38.07 12.97 29.06
CA ASN A 111 -39.31 13.71 29.38
C ASN A 111 -40.26 14.12 28.22
N ALA A 112 -41.31 13.28 28.03
CA ALA A 112 -42.74 13.62 27.85
C ALA A 112 -43.26 14.29 26.55
N PRO A 113 -44.59 14.30 26.26
CA PRO A 113 -45.65 13.31 26.54
C PRO A 113 -46.60 13.02 25.33
N ALA A 114 -47.44 11.99 25.51
CA ALA A 114 -48.84 11.82 25.04
C ALA A 114 -49.20 12.10 23.56
N ALA A 115 -49.34 11.02 22.78
CA ALA A 115 -50.15 11.00 21.56
C ALA A 115 -51.58 10.54 21.90
N ALA A 116 -52.50 11.50 21.98
CA ALA A 116 -53.93 11.27 21.93
C ALA A 116 -54.46 11.65 20.54
N ALA A 117 -55.03 10.68 19.81
CA ALA A 117 -56.01 10.91 18.73
C ALA A 117 -56.68 9.56 18.40
N VAL A 118 -57.81 9.25 19.05
CA VAL A 118 -59.18 9.42 18.54
C VAL A 118 -59.62 8.24 17.67
N ARG A 119 -60.43 7.37 18.29
CA ARG A 119 -61.34 6.43 17.61
C ARG A 119 -62.65 7.17 17.31
N LYS A 120 -63.04 7.24 16.04
CA LYS A 120 -64.32 6.76 15.52
C LYS A 120 -64.34 6.88 14.00
#